data_AF-A0A951L3Y6-F1
#
_entry.id   AF-A0A951L3Y6-F1
#
_cell.length_a   1.000
_cell.length_b   1.000
_cell.length_c   1.000
_cell.angle_alpha   90.00
_cell.angle_beta   90.00
_cell.angle_gamma   90.00
#
_symmetry.space_group_name_H-M   'P 1'
#
loop_
_entity.id
_entity.type
_entity.pdbx_description
1 polymer ?
#
loop_
_entity_poly.entity_id
_entity_poly.type
_entity_poly.pdbx_seq_one_letter_code
_entity_poly.pdbx_strand_id
1 'polypeptide(L)'
;EHHVDGLLDGLRFGNPERPRLVHRLDKETSGILVIARTASAAAVLTQAFREKTTRKTYWAVTVGLPKLLQGRIDLPLAKMPARGGERVRPDAEQGRRAVTYYRVIDNAGAQASWLALMPVTGRTHQLRAHCAAIGTPILGDTKYGETAAHLAGVPESCRLHLHARSLSLPHPQGGRLEVTAPLPPHMRLTWEFFGFSNDAPDPFAELDLAI
;
A
#
# COMPACT_ATOMS: atom_id res chain seq x y z
N GLU A 1 7.41 -13.67 17.04
CA GLU A 1 6.99 -13.10 15.74
C GLU A 1 8.24 -12.82 14.92
N HIS A 2 8.33 -13.32 13.69
CA HIS A 2 9.50 -13.08 12.84
C HIS A 2 9.32 -11.76 12.09
N HIS A 3 10.06 -10.73 12.48
CA HIS A 3 10.16 -9.48 11.72
C HIS A 3 11.25 -9.61 10.67
N VAL A 4 11.04 -9.03 9.48
CA VAL A 4 12.06 -9.01 8.40
C VAL A 4 13.38 -8.44 8.90
N ASP A 5 13.35 -7.46 9.81
CA ASP A 5 14.55 -6.88 10.42
C ASP A 5 15.41 -7.93 11.16
N GLY A 6 14.77 -8.92 11.80
CA GLY A 6 15.46 -10.03 12.45
C GLY A 6 16.00 -11.09 11.47
N LEU A 7 15.62 -11.03 10.19
CA LEU A 7 16.05 -11.97 9.14
C LEU A 7 17.12 -11.38 8.21
N LEU A 8 17.50 -10.11 8.40
CA LEU A 8 18.42 -9.39 7.50
C LEU A 8 19.79 -10.07 7.38
N ASP A 9 20.27 -10.75 8.42
CA ASP A 9 21.55 -11.46 8.37
C ASP A 9 21.55 -12.64 7.38
N GLY A 10 20.38 -13.25 7.14
CA GLY A 10 20.22 -14.28 6.10
C GLY A 10 20.20 -13.72 4.67
N LEU A 11 20.09 -12.40 4.51
CA LEU A 11 19.97 -11.71 3.22
C LEU A 11 21.29 -11.02 2.79
N ARG A 12 22.43 -11.44 3.36
CA ARG A 12 23.74 -10.87 3.02
C ARG A 12 24.19 -11.21 1.60
N PHE A 13 23.89 -12.42 1.12
CA PHE A 13 24.31 -12.92 -0.20
C PHE A 13 25.82 -12.67 -0.46
N GLY A 14 26.66 -13.06 0.50
CA GLY A 14 28.12 -12.89 0.44
C GLY A 14 28.65 -11.49 0.76
N ASN A 15 27.78 -10.51 1.07
CA ASN A 15 28.23 -9.16 1.45
C ASN A 15 28.68 -9.12 2.94
N PRO A 16 29.83 -8.49 3.26
CA PRO A 16 30.27 -8.32 4.66
C PRO A 16 29.34 -7.42 5.48
N GLU A 17 28.67 -6.46 4.84
CA GLU A 17 27.73 -5.57 5.50
C GLU A 17 26.39 -6.25 5.75
N ARG A 18 25.80 -5.99 6.92
CA ARG A 18 24.42 -6.37 7.21
C ARG A 18 23.48 -5.49 6.37
N PRO A 19 22.56 -6.07 5.58
CA PRO A 19 21.56 -5.31 4.86
C PRO A 19 20.72 -4.44 5.78
N ARG A 20 20.12 -3.38 5.25
CA ARG A 20 19.30 -2.43 6.00
C ARG A 20 17.93 -2.29 5.37
N LEU A 21 16.90 -2.30 6.22
CA LEU A 21 15.54 -2.07 5.80
C LEU A 21 15.35 -0.58 5.44
N VAL A 22 14.87 -0.30 4.21
CA VAL A 22 14.69 1.08 3.71
C VAL A 22 13.33 1.65 4.11
N HIS A 23 12.28 0.83 4.02
CA HIS A 23 10.93 1.20 4.42
C HIS A 23 10.21 -0.01 5.01
N ARG A 24 9.03 0.23 5.57
CA ARG A 24 8.18 -0.81 6.15
C ARG A 24 6.92 -1.00 5.33
N LEU A 25 6.35 -2.19 5.40
CA LEU A 25 4.97 -2.49 5.05
C LEU A 25 4.23 -2.87 6.34
N ASP A 26 2.93 -2.61 6.38
CA ASP A 26 2.09 -3.12 7.46
C ASP A 26 2.10 -4.65 7.43
N LYS A 27 1.99 -5.31 8.59
CA LYS A 27 2.13 -6.77 8.75
C LYS A 27 1.29 -7.58 7.76
N GLU A 28 0.08 -7.11 7.45
CA GLU A 28 -0.88 -7.80 6.58
C GLU A 28 -0.80 -7.35 5.12
N THR A 29 -0.04 -6.29 4.82
CA THR A 29 0.13 -5.78 3.46
C THR A 29 1.18 -6.60 2.72
N SER A 30 0.82 -7.09 1.54
CA SER A 30 1.72 -7.85 0.66
C SER A 30 2.43 -6.93 -0.34
N GLY A 31 3.46 -7.44 -1.03
CA GLY A 31 4.09 -6.76 -2.16
C GLY A 31 5.53 -6.30 -1.91
N ILE A 32 5.93 -5.22 -2.56
CA ILE A 32 7.33 -4.78 -2.64
C ILE A 32 7.86 -4.27 -1.29
N LEU A 33 9.00 -4.82 -0.87
CA LEU A 33 9.79 -4.36 0.26
C LEU A 33 11.24 -4.14 -0.17
N VAL A 34 11.78 -2.93 0.03
CA VAL A 34 13.16 -2.60 -0.36
C VAL A 34 14.12 -2.80 0.81
N ILE A 35 15.17 -3.58 0.55
CA ILE A 35 16.28 -3.83 1.47
C ILE A 35 17.57 -3.41 0.78
N ALA A 36 18.31 -2.50 1.39
CA ALA A 36 19.59 -2.02 0.90
C ALA A 36 20.71 -2.97 1.34
N ARG A 37 21.57 -3.39 0.41
CA ARG A 37 22.70 -4.29 0.71
C ARG A 37 23.90 -3.60 1.36
N THR A 38 24.01 -2.27 1.22
CA THR A 38 25.09 -1.46 1.80
C THR A 38 24.53 -0.26 2.56
N ALA A 39 25.32 0.27 3.48
CA ALA A 39 24.97 1.49 4.22
C ALA A 39 24.79 2.71 3.30
N SER A 40 25.62 2.85 2.26
CA SER A 40 25.51 3.94 1.28
C SER A 40 24.22 3.89 0.49
N ALA A 41 23.84 2.71 -0.02
CA ALA A 41 22.56 2.51 -0.69
C ALA A 41 21.38 2.80 0.25
N ALA A 42 21.48 2.36 1.52
CA ALA A 42 20.43 2.61 2.50
C ALA A 42 20.18 4.11 2.72
N ALA A 43 21.25 4.92 2.78
CA ALA A 43 21.14 6.37 2.95
C ALA A 43 20.41 7.03 1.77
N VAL A 44 20.83 6.73 0.53
CA VAL A 44 20.22 7.26 -0.70
C VAL A 44 18.74 6.87 -0.78
N LEU A 45 18.44 5.59 -0.57
CA LEU A 45 17.08 5.08 -0.68
C LEU A 45 16.17 5.64 0.41
N THR A 46 16.65 5.71 1.65
CA THR A 46 15.88 6.29 2.77
C THR A 46 15.57 7.77 2.51
N GLN A 47 16.53 8.51 1.97
CA GLN A 47 16.31 9.91 1.59
C GLN A 47 15.24 10.03 0.51
N ALA A 48 15.24 9.16 -0.50
CA ALA A 48 14.21 9.16 -1.54
C ALA A 48 12.79 8.96 -0.98
N PHE A 49 12.60 8.05 -0.03
CA PHE A 49 11.32 7.87 0.65
C PHE A 49 10.92 9.09 1.50
N ARG A 50 11.90 9.76 2.12
CA ARG A 50 11.68 10.96 2.94
C ARG A 50 11.28 12.17 2.09
N GLU A 51 11.99 12.40 0.99
CA GLU A 51 11.76 13.48 0.04
C GLU A 51 10.55 13.21 -0.86
N LYS A 52 10.04 11.97 -0.86
CA LYS A 52 8.91 11.51 -1.68
C LYS A 52 9.25 11.48 -3.17
N THR A 53 10.52 11.23 -3.49
CA THR A 53 10.98 11.03 -4.86
C THR A 53 10.66 9.62 -5.41
N THR A 54 9.98 8.81 -4.58
CA THR A 54 9.47 7.48 -4.92
C THR A 54 8.01 7.52 -5.33
N ARG A 55 7.67 6.75 -6.37
CA ARG A 55 6.29 6.55 -6.82
C ARG A 55 5.86 5.13 -6.46
N LYS A 56 4.83 5.01 -5.63
CA LYS A 56 4.32 3.73 -5.14
C LYS A 56 2.89 3.56 -5.63
N THR A 57 2.60 2.44 -6.26
CA THR A 57 1.24 2.06 -6.61
C THR A 57 0.85 0.82 -5.82
N TYR A 58 -0.27 0.92 -5.12
CA TYR A 58 -0.89 -0.18 -4.40
C TYR A 58 -2.17 -0.56 -5.12
N TRP A 59 -2.45 -1.86 -5.17
CA TRP A 59 -3.76 -2.36 -5.57
C TRP A 59 -4.52 -2.84 -4.34
N ALA A 60 -5.82 -2.58 -4.34
CA ALA A 60 -6.72 -3.04 -3.32
C ALA A 60 -8.05 -3.51 -3.91
N VAL A 61 -8.68 -4.48 -3.26
CA VAL A 61 -10.14 -4.68 -3.39
C VAL A 61 -10.78 -3.92 -2.25
N THR A 62 -11.74 -3.06 -2.55
CA THR A 62 -12.59 -2.43 -1.55
C THR A 62 -14.00 -3.01 -1.61
N VAL A 63 -14.67 -3.04 -0.47
CA VAL A 63 -16.11 -3.27 -0.41
C VAL A 63 -16.80 -1.99 -0.86
N GLY A 64 -17.76 -2.12 -1.77
CA GLY A 64 -18.46 -1.00 -2.37
C GLY A 64 -17.74 -0.37 -3.56
N LEU A 65 -18.41 0.62 -4.15
CA LEU A 65 -17.90 1.49 -5.21
C LEU A 65 -17.72 2.92 -4.66
N PRO A 66 -16.52 3.52 -4.76
CA PRO A 66 -16.35 4.92 -4.36
C PRO A 66 -17.28 5.83 -5.15
N LYS A 67 -17.81 6.87 -4.50
CA LYS A 67 -18.71 7.84 -5.16
C LYS A 67 -18.09 8.51 -6.38
N LEU A 68 -16.78 8.72 -6.36
CA LEU A 68 -16.00 9.23 -7.49
C LEU A 68 -15.05 8.11 -7.95
N LEU A 69 -14.96 7.88 -9.27
CA LEU A 69 -14.11 6.83 -9.81
C LEU A 69 -12.61 7.16 -9.74
N GLN A 70 -12.27 8.41 -9.45
CA GLN A 70 -10.90 8.83 -9.20
C GLN A 70 -10.90 10.05 -8.29
N GLY A 71 -9.80 10.27 -7.57
CA GLY A 71 -9.67 11.48 -6.77
C GLY A 71 -8.43 11.53 -5.90
N ARG A 72 -8.39 12.57 -5.08
CA ARG A 72 -7.38 12.81 -4.06
C ARG A 72 -8.03 12.79 -2.68
N ILE A 73 -7.52 11.93 -1.81
CA ILE A 73 -7.89 11.87 -0.41
C ILE A 73 -6.84 12.66 0.37
N ASP A 74 -7.21 13.85 0.85
CA ASP A 74 -6.37 14.71 1.68
C ASP A 74 -6.97 14.82 3.08
N LEU A 75 -6.79 13.75 3.86
CA LEU A 75 -7.34 13.62 5.21
C LEU A 75 -6.16 13.40 6.17
N PRO A 76 -5.76 14.40 6.98
CA PRO A 76 -4.71 14.25 7.97
C PRO A 76 -5.03 13.16 8.98
N LEU A 77 -4.02 12.39 9.39
CA LEU A 77 -4.18 11.21 10.24
C LEU A 77 -3.50 11.40 11.60
N ALA A 78 -4.27 11.29 12.68
CA ALA A 78 -3.76 11.28 14.05
C ALA A 78 -3.68 9.86 14.58
N LYS A 79 -2.68 9.57 15.43
CA LYS A 79 -2.58 8.29 16.13
C LYS A 79 -3.65 8.23 17.21
N MET A 80 -4.24 7.05 17.37
CA MET A 80 -5.15 6.75 18.47
C MET A 80 -4.57 5.64 19.35
N PRO A 81 -4.75 5.73 20.68
CA PRO A 81 -4.58 4.58 21.55
C PRO A 81 -5.63 3.52 21.17
N ALA A 82 -5.20 2.31 20.86
CA ALA A 82 -6.10 1.19 20.62
C ALA A 82 -5.58 -0.08 21.29
N ARG A 83 -6.49 -0.88 21.87
CA ARG A 83 -6.15 -2.24 22.32
C ARG A 83 -5.85 -3.08 21.07
N GLY A 84 -4.61 -3.56 20.92
CA GLY A 84 -4.18 -4.33 19.75
C GLY A 84 -3.21 -3.63 18.79
N GLY A 85 -2.61 -2.49 19.18
CA GLY A 85 -1.54 -1.82 18.44
C GLY A 85 -1.95 -0.45 17.90
N GLU A 86 -1.11 0.15 17.04
CA GLU A 86 -1.39 1.50 16.50
C GLU A 86 -2.59 1.50 15.54
N ARG A 87 -3.56 2.39 15.78
CA ARG A 87 -4.64 2.78 14.85
C ARG A 87 -4.50 4.27 14.56
N VAL A 88 -4.95 4.70 13.38
CA VAL A 88 -5.04 6.13 13.04
C VAL A 88 -6.45 6.50 12.64
N ARG A 89 -6.84 7.77 12.77
CA ARG A 89 -8.10 8.28 12.24
C ARG A 89 -7.92 9.64 11.57
N PRO A 90 -8.82 10.02 10.65
CA PRO A 90 -8.91 11.41 10.20
C PRO A 90 -9.07 12.36 11.39
N ASP A 91 -8.23 13.37 11.45
CA ASP A 91 -8.24 14.38 12.51
C ASP A 91 -7.64 15.67 11.94
N ALA A 92 -8.47 16.70 11.75
CA ALA A 92 -8.03 17.93 11.09
C ALA A 92 -7.10 18.79 11.97
N GLU A 93 -7.21 18.66 13.29
CA GLU A 93 -6.49 19.51 14.24
C GLU A 93 -5.16 18.89 14.65
N GLN A 94 -5.15 17.60 14.95
CA GLN A 94 -4.00 16.89 15.49
C GLN A 94 -3.37 15.90 14.48
N GLY A 95 -4.02 15.72 13.32
CA GLY A 95 -3.57 14.80 12.30
C GLY A 95 -2.34 15.29 11.56
N ARG A 96 -1.44 14.36 11.24
CA ARG A 96 -0.34 14.64 10.32
C ARG A 96 -0.86 14.53 8.90
N ARG A 97 -0.52 15.50 8.04
CA ARG A 97 -0.88 15.50 6.62
C ARG A 97 -0.67 14.11 6.00
N ALA A 98 -1.73 13.60 5.39
CA ALA A 98 -1.76 12.32 4.70
C ALA A 98 -2.53 12.45 3.38
N VAL A 99 -1.87 12.14 2.27
CA VAL A 99 -2.43 12.32 0.91
C VAL A 99 -2.26 11.06 0.09
N THR A 100 -3.37 10.62 -0.52
CA THR A 100 -3.46 9.46 -1.40
C THR A 100 -4.24 9.83 -2.65
N TYR A 101 -3.69 9.56 -3.84
CA TYR A 101 -4.47 9.55 -5.07
C TYR A 101 -5.05 8.16 -5.29
N TYR A 102 -6.24 8.08 -5.86
CA TYR A 102 -6.86 6.80 -6.19
C TYR A 102 -7.57 6.86 -7.53
N ARG A 103 -7.70 5.69 -8.16
CA ARG A 103 -8.49 5.47 -9.37
C ARG A 103 -9.08 4.06 -9.29
N VAL A 104 -10.37 3.94 -9.58
CA VAL A 104 -11.06 2.67 -9.78
C VAL A 104 -10.63 2.12 -11.13
N ILE A 105 -10.04 0.93 -11.13
CA ILE A 105 -9.58 0.25 -12.34
C ILE A 105 -10.70 -0.58 -12.93
N ASP A 106 -11.43 -1.28 -12.07
CA ASP A 106 -12.54 -2.15 -12.42
C ASP A 106 -13.47 -2.31 -11.20
N ASN A 107 -14.70 -2.78 -11.41
CA ASN A 107 -15.67 -2.99 -10.33
C ASN A 107 -16.68 -4.10 -10.64
N ALA A 108 -17.03 -4.87 -9.60
CA ALA A 108 -18.08 -5.87 -9.63
C ALA A 108 -19.39 -5.24 -9.14
N GLY A 109 -20.02 -4.47 -10.04
CA GLY A 109 -21.21 -3.69 -9.71
C GLY A 109 -20.97 -2.75 -8.53
N ALA A 110 -21.92 -2.70 -7.58
CA ALA A 110 -21.77 -1.92 -6.34
C ALA A 110 -21.17 -2.73 -5.18
N GLN A 111 -20.81 -3.99 -5.39
CA GLN A 111 -20.38 -4.88 -4.31
C GLN A 111 -18.91 -4.72 -3.97
N ALA A 112 -18.04 -4.64 -5.00
CA ALA A 112 -16.60 -4.55 -4.82
C ALA A 112 -15.95 -3.75 -5.94
N SER A 113 -14.80 -3.13 -5.63
CA SER A 113 -14.01 -2.36 -6.60
C SER A 113 -12.54 -2.69 -6.50
N TRP A 114 -11.87 -2.78 -7.64
CA TRP A 114 -10.42 -2.77 -7.72
C TRP A 114 -9.93 -1.33 -7.78
N LEU A 115 -9.28 -0.87 -6.71
CA LEU A 115 -8.65 0.44 -6.65
C LEU A 115 -7.15 0.33 -6.87
N ALA A 116 -6.63 1.22 -7.70
CA ALA A 116 -5.25 1.65 -7.61
C ALA A 116 -5.14 2.83 -6.65
N LEU A 117 -4.09 2.82 -5.84
CA LEU A 117 -3.83 3.80 -4.78
C LEU A 117 -2.37 4.25 -4.86
N MET A 118 -2.14 5.56 -4.94
CA MET A 118 -0.82 6.17 -4.94
C MET A 118 -0.64 7.10 -3.73
N PRO A 119 -0.04 6.62 -2.64
CA PRO A 119 0.23 7.44 -1.46
C PRO A 119 1.41 8.39 -1.69
N VAL A 120 1.13 9.70 -1.61
CA VAL A 120 2.15 10.76 -1.65
C VAL A 120 2.91 10.82 -0.32
N THR A 121 2.20 10.60 0.79
CA THR A 121 2.77 10.49 2.13
C THR A 121 2.81 9.04 2.60
N GLY A 122 3.64 8.71 3.60
CA GLY A 122 3.72 7.35 4.18
C GLY A 122 3.34 7.32 5.65
N ARG A 123 2.06 7.54 5.99
CA ARG A 123 1.57 7.39 7.38
C ARG A 123 1.18 5.93 7.67
N THR A 124 1.30 5.53 8.94
CA THR A 124 0.87 4.20 9.41
C THR A 124 -0.57 3.93 8.99
N HIS A 125 -0.85 2.80 8.34
CA HIS A 125 -2.18 2.41 7.85
C HIS A 125 -2.89 3.46 6.96
N GLN A 126 -2.17 4.36 6.31
CA GLN A 126 -2.78 5.49 5.59
C GLN A 126 -3.84 5.05 4.58
N LEU A 127 -3.50 4.09 3.71
CA LEU A 127 -4.41 3.63 2.64
C LEU A 127 -5.67 2.99 3.21
N ARG A 128 -5.50 2.16 4.26
CA ARG A 128 -6.58 1.50 4.98
C ARG A 128 -7.56 2.51 5.59
N ALA A 129 -7.03 3.49 6.34
CA ALA A 129 -7.83 4.55 6.95
C ALA A 129 -8.50 5.46 5.92
N HIS A 130 -7.81 5.80 4.83
CA HIS A 130 -8.36 6.60 3.73
C HIS A 130 -9.49 5.90 2.99
N CYS A 131 -9.33 4.62 2.65
CA CYS A 131 -10.38 3.83 1.98
C CYS A 131 -11.63 3.72 2.87
N ALA A 132 -11.46 3.45 4.17
CA ALA A 132 -12.57 3.46 5.12
C ALA A 132 -13.24 4.84 5.22
N ALA A 133 -12.46 5.93 5.24
CA ALA A 133 -12.98 7.29 5.35
C ALA A 133 -13.81 7.74 4.15
N ILE A 134 -13.55 7.21 2.95
CA ILE A 134 -14.37 7.47 1.76
C ILE A 134 -15.58 6.53 1.63
N GLY A 135 -15.78 5.63 2.61
CA GLY A 135 -16.92 4.73 2.67
C GLY A 135 -16.73 3.40 1.94
N THR A 136 -15.52 3.08 1.48
CA THR A 136 -15.20 1.84 0.77
C THR A 136 -13.99 1.15 1.41
N PRO A 137 -14.16 0.52 2.59
CA PRO A 137 -13.05 -0.12 3.28
C PRO A 137 -12.43 -1.24 2.44
N ILE A 138 -11.14 -1.51 2.66
CA ILE A 138 -10.43 -2.59 1.97
C ILE A 138 -11.00 -3.94 2.43
N LEU A 139 -11.24 -4.86 1.49
CA LEU A 139 -11.72 -6.20 1.76
C LEU A 139 -10.76 -6.94 2.72
N GLY A 140 -11.33 -7.52 3.78
CA GLY A 140 -10.62 -8.19 4.86
C GLY A 140 -9.94 -7.25 5.85
N ASP A 141 -10.16 -5.93 5.78
CA ASP A 141 -9.63 -4.98 6.75
C ASP A 141 -10.49 -4.92 8.04
N THR A 142 -10.26 -5.88 8.92
CA THR A 142 -10.93 -5.97 10.23
C THR A 142 -10.67 -4.77 11.14
N LYS A 143 -9.59 -4.00 10.91
CA LYS A 143 -9.21 -2.87 11.78
C LYS A 143 -9.96 -1.59 11.43
N TYR A 144 -10.23 -1.34 10.15
CA TYR A 144 -10.83 -0.08 9.69
C TYR A 144 -12.22 -0.24 9.07
N GLY A 145 -12.50 -1.39 8.44
CA GLY A 145 -13.83 -1.67 7.89
C GLY A 145 -14.69 -2.53 8.80
N GLU A 146 -14.10 -3.19 9.82
CA GLU A 146 -14.81 -4.07 10.75
C GLU A 146 -15.69 -5.07 9.98
N THR A 147 -16.98 -5.19 10.30
CA THR A 147 -17.91 -6.08 9.57
C THR A 147 -18.18 -5.63 8.13
N ALA A 148 -18.08 -4.33 7.84
CA ALA A 148 -18.27 -3.78 6.49
C ALA A 148 -17.10 -4.10 5.54
N ALA A 149 -15.98 -4.60 6.08
CA ALA A 149 -14.83 -5.05 5.29
C ALA A 149 -14.99 -6.47 4.75
N HIS A 150 -16.12 -7.12 4.96
CA HIS A 150 -16.33 -8.53 4.59
C HIS A 150 -17.50 -8.71 3.63
N LEU A 151 -17.28 -9.54 2.62
CA LEU A 151 -18.29 -9.92 1.64
C LEU A 151 -18.53 -11.43 1.75
N ALA A 152 -19.77 -11.82 2.05
CA ALA A 152 -20.17 -13.21 2.12
C ALA A 152 -20.04 -13.88 0.73
N GLY A 153 -19.50 -15.10 0.70
CA GLY A 153 -19.30 -15.86 -0.54
C GLY A 153 -18.06 -15.48 -1.36
N VAL A 154 -17.31 -14.45 -0.95
CA VAL A 154 -16.06 -14.06 -1.63
C VAL A 154 -14.87 -14.85 -1.04
N PRO A 155 -14.03 -15.49 -1.88
CA PRO A 155 -12.87 -16.24 -1.41
C PRO A 155 -11.87 -15.35 -0.68
N GLU A 156 -11.22 -15.90 0.35
CA GLU A 156 -10.17 -15.25 1.14
C GLU A 156 -10.57 -13.89 1.76
N SER A 157 -11.87 -13.59 1.87
CA SER A 157 -12.41 -12.29 2.33
C SER A 157 -12.04 -11.90 3.78
N CYS A 158 -11.40 -12.80 4.53
CA CYS A 158 -10.85 -12.53 5.85
C CYS A 158 -9.40 -12.02 5.84
N ARG A 159 -8.73 -12.03 4.68
CA ARG A 159 -7.36 -11.52 4.51
C ARG A 159 -7.36 -10.12 3.93
N LEU A 160 -6.39 -9.30 4.33
CA LEU A 160 -6.27 -7.95 3.80
C LEU A 160 -5.95 -7.98 2.30
N HIS A 161 -6.83 -7.36 1.51
CA HIS A 161 -6.66 -7.18 0.06
C HIS A 161 -5.95 -5.86 -0.24
N LEU A 162 -4.72 -5.71 0.26
CA LEU A 162 -3.85 -4.57 -0.03
C LEU A 162 -2.47 -5.08 -0.44
N HIS A 163 -2.03 -4.64 -1.62
CA HIS A 163 -0.80 -5.09 -2.25
C HIS A 163 0.02 -3.93 -2.79
N ALA A 164 1.27 -3.80 -2.35
CA ALA A 164 2.26 -2.89 -2.94
C ALA A 164 2.69 -3.43 -4.31
N ARG A 165 1.96 -3.05 -5.36
CA ARG A 165 2.06 -3.60 -6.72
C ARG A 165 3.30 -3.12 -7.45
N SER A 166 3.54 -1.81 -7.50
CA SER A 166 4.71 -1.26 -8.20
C SER A 166 5.39 -0.14 -7.44
N LEU A 167 6.70 -0.04 -7.64
CA LEU A 167 7.55 0.94 -7.00
C LEU A 167 8.59 1.44 -8.00
N SER A 168 8.61 2.76 -8.17
CA SER A 168 9.63 3.51 -8.87
C SER A 168 10.46 4.30 -7.87
N LEU A 169 11.79 4.18 -7.93
CA LEU A 169 12.70 4.86 -7.00
C LEU A 169 14.04 5.20 -7.66
N PRO A 170 14.77 6.23 -7.19
CA PRO A 170 16.10 6.53 -7.72
C PRO A 170 17.07 5.39 -7.39
N HIS A 171 17.75 4.87 -8.40
CA HIS A 171 18.72 3.80 -8.20
C HIS A 171 20.03 4.38 -7.62
N PRO A 172 20.65 3.78 -6.58
CA PRO A 172 21.83 4.35 -5.92
C PRO A 172 23.05 4.56 -6.82
N GLN A 173 23.11 3.89 -7.98
CA GLN A 173 24.18 4.02 -8.97
C GLN A 173 23.82 4.95 -10.15
N GLY A 174 22.67 5.63 -10.08
CA GLY A 174 22.15 6.48 -11.15
C GLY A 174 20.96 5.85 -11.88
N GLY A 175 20.10 6.70 -12.45
CA GLY A 175 18.84 6.29 -13.10
C GLY A 175 17.71 5.98 -12.12
N ARG A 176 16.67 5.31 -12.61
CA ARG A 176 15.52 4.85 -11.82
C ARG A 176 15.45 3.33 -11.81
N LEU A 177 15.01 2.77 -10.70
CA LEU A 177 14.67 1.37 -10.53
C LEU A 177 13.14 1.25 -10.52
N GLU A 178 12.61 0.48 -11.46
CA GLU A 178 11.18 0.15 -11.57
C GLU A 178 10.97 -1.32 -11.20
N VAL A 179 10.14 -1.59 -10.21
CA VAL A 179 9.85 -2.96 -9.76
C VAL A 179 8.34 -3.16 -9.68
N THR A 180 7.87 -4.33 -10.13
CA THR A 180 6.48 -4.76 -10.00
C THR A 180 6.42 -6.13 -9.32
N ALA A 181 5.54 -6.28 -8.32
CA ALA A 181 5.28 -7.54 -7.65
C ALA A 181 4.04 -8.23 -8.23
N PRO A 182 4.05 -9.56 -8.44
CA PRO A 182 2.87 -10.31 -8.82
C PRO A 182 1.84 -10.33 -7.67
N LEU A 183 0.56 -10.42 -8.01
CA LEU A 183 -0.51 -10.55 -7.02
C LEU A 183 -0.28 -11.76 -6.12
N PRO A 184 -0.48 -11.63 -4.78
CA PRO A 184 -0.37 -12.76 -3.87
C PRO A 184 -1.50 -13.77 -4.15
N PRO A 185 -1.32 -15.06 -3.80
CA PRO A 185 -2.28 -16.11 -4.11
C PRO A 185 -3.72 -15.80 -3.67
N HIS A 186 -3.92 -15.21 -2.48
CA HIS A 186 -5.26 -14.93 -1.98
C HIS A 186 -5.98 -13.86 -2.82
N MET A 187 -5.28 -12.81 -3.25
CA MET A 187 -5.87 -11.79 -4.11
C MET A 187 -6.12 -12.30 -5.51
N ARG A 188 -5.30 -13.20 -6.06
CA ARG A 188 -5.56 -13.79 -7.38
C ARG A 188 -6.90 -14.52 -7.42
N LEU A 189 -7.22 -15.31 -6.40
CA LEU A 189 -8.51 -16.00 -6.28
C LEU A 189 -9.69 -15.02 -6.27
N THR A 190 -9.54 -13.89 -5.57
CA THR A 190 -10.57 -12.85 -5.51
C THR A 190 -10.70 -12.08 -6.82
N TRP A 191 -9.59 -11.83 -7.54
CA TRP A 191 -9.62 -11.25 -8.89
C TRP A 191 -10.36 -12.17 -9.87
N GLU A 192 -10.02 -13.45 -9.86
CA GLU A 192 -10.66 -14.49 -10.67
C GLU A 192 -12.17 -14.58 -10.36
N PHE A 193 -12.55 -14.53 -9.08
CA PHE A 193 -13.95 -14.55 -8.66
C PHE A 193 -14.75 -13.37 -9.20
N PHE A 194 -14.19 -12.15 -9.19
CA PHE A 194 -14.85 -10.95 -9.70
C PHE A 194 -14.68 -10.76 -11.22
N GLY A 195 -13.87 -11.57 -11.89
CA GLY A 195 -13.56 -11.42 -13.31
C GLY A 195 -12.66 -10.22 -13.63
N PHE A 196 -11.91 -9.71 -12.65
CA PHE A 196 -10.97 -8.60 -12.86
C PHE A 196 -9.76 -9.05 -13.68
N SER A 197 -9.25 -8.15 -14.54
CA SER A 197 -7.97 -8.37 -15.22
C SER A 197 -6.82 -8.47 -14.20
N ASN A 198 -5.84 -9.35 -14.46
CA ASN A 198 -4.63 -9.46 -13.64
C ASN A 198 -3.57 -8.39 -13.94
N ASP A 199 -3.85 -7.53 -14.91
CA ASP A 199 -2.97 -6.43 -15.28
C ASP A 199 -3.76 -5.17 -15.64
N ALA A 200 -3.13 -4.02 -15.40
CA ALA A 200 -3.67 -2.71 -15.76
C ALA A 200 -2.52 -1.78 -16.16
N PRO A 201 -2.71 -0.92 -17.18
CA PRO A 201 -1.77 0.14 -17.49
C PRO A 201 -1.62 1.07 -16.29
N ASP A 202 -0.55 1.86 -16.27
CA ASP A 202 -0.28 2.78 -15.18
C ASP A 202 -1.46 3.77 -14.97
N PRO A 203 -2.23 3.62 -13.88
CA PRO A 203 -3.45 4.37 -13.68
C PRO A 203 -3.18 5.81 -13.26
N PHE A 204 -1.93 6.19 -13.09
CA PHE A 204 -1.52 7.51 -12.64
C PHE A 204 -0.51 8.15 -13.61
N ALA A 205 -0.43 7.68 -14.86
CA ALA A 205 0.51 8.19 -15.86
C ALA A 205 0.35 9.70 -16.13
N GLU A 206 -0.89 10.20 -16.07
CA GLU A 206 -1.23 11.61 -16.30
C GLU A 206 -0.99 12.50 -15.08
N LEU A 207 -0.74 11.90 -13.90
CA LEU A 207 -0.45 12.66 -12.70
C LEU A 207 1.02 13.06 -12.74
N ASP A 208 1.29 14.24 -13.30
CA ASP A 208 2.51 15.01 -13.07
C ASP A 208 2.53 15.46 -11.60
N LEU A 209 2.82 14.51 -10.72
CA LEU A 209 3.38 14.85 -9.44
C LEU A 209 4.77 15.40 -9.77
N ALA A 210 5.01 16.69 -9.53
CA ALA A 210 6.36 17.20 -9.45
C ALA A 210 7.07 16.39 -8.35
N ILE A 211 7.83 15.39 -8.77
CA ILE A 211 8.68 14.51 -7.95
C ILE A 211 10.05 15.16 -7.90
#